data_AF-A0A8W8I6G9-F1
#
_entry.id   AF-A0A8W8I6G9-F1
#
_cell.length_a   1.000
_cell.length_b   1.000
_cell.length_c   1.000
_cell.angle_alpha   90.00
_cell.angle_beta   90.00
_cell.angle_gamma   90.00
#
_symmetry.space_group_name_H-M   'P 1'
#
loop_
_entity.id
_entity.type
_entity.pdbx_description
1 polymer ?
#
loop_
_entity_poly.entity_id
_entity_poly.type
_entity_poly.pdbx_seq_one_letter_code
_entity_poly.pdbx_strand_id
1 'polypeptide(L)'
;NIFEVPAFTEDQKKIPFARVNHNKYMVTDKTAFIGTSNWSADYFIDTGGIGLIVNQNKTQADVRQQVEDIFLRDWNSNYSTNIWDFHFKRHYKNDYHSEL
;
A
#
# COMPACT_ATOMS: atom_id res chain seq x y z
N ASN A 1 -5.56 -8.15 0.41
CA ASN A 1 -6.23 -7.14 -0.42
C ASN A 1 -5.19 -6.20 -1.02
N ILE A 2 -5.49 -5.61 -2.17
CA ILE A 2 -4.75 -4.54 -2.83
C ILE A 2 -5.67 -3.33 -2.92
N PHE A 3 -5.27 -2.22 -2.31
CA PHE A 3 -6.01 -0.97 -2.30
C PHE A 3 -5.69 -0.14 -3.55
N GLU A 4 -6.73 0.40 -4.19
CA GLU A 4 -6.61 1.34 -5.31
C GLU A 4 -7.10 2.73 -4.88
N VAL A 5 -6.35 3.78 -5.24
CA VAL A 5 -6.78 5.16 -4.98
C VAL A 5 -7.99 5.48 -5.88
N PRO A 6 -9.17 5.77 -5.31
CA PRO A 6 -10.38 5.97 -6.09
C PRO A 6 -10.33 7.26 -6.92
N ALA A 7 -11.09 7.26 -8.02
CA ALA A 7 -11.43 8.46 -8.75
C ALA A 7 -12.95 8.68 -8.66
N PHE A 8 -13.33 9.89 -8.26
CA PHE A 8 -14.73 10.26 -8.05
C PHE A 8 -15.35 10.99 -9.25
N THR A 9 -14.53 11.42 -10.21
CA THR A 9 -14.99 12.04 -11.46
C THR A 9 -14.29 11.43 -12.68
N GLU A 10 -14.91 11.55 -13.85
CA GLU A 10 -14.31 11.11 -15.11
C GLU A 10 -13.04 11.89 -15.45
N ASP A 11 -13.00 13.17 -15.11
CA ASP A 11 -11.80 13.98 -15.33
C ASP A 11 -10.66 13.53 -14.43
N GLN A 12 -10.93 13.18 -13.16
CA GLN A 12 -9.93 12.60 -12.28
C GLN A 12 -9.36 11.31 -12.87
N LYS A 13 -10.20 10.43 -13.44
CA LYS A 13 -9.75 9.16 -14.05
C LYS A 13 -8.77 9.37 -15.20
N LYS A 14 -8.99 10.40 -16.01
CA LYS A 14 -8.20 10.72 -17.22
C LYS A 14 -6.80 11.26 -16.91
N ILE A 15 -6.54 11.74 -15.69
CA ILE A 15 -5.21 12.24 -15.31
C ILE A 15 -4.28 11.03 -15.08
N PRO A 16 -3.24 10.84 -15.91
CA PRO A 16 -2.32 9.72 -15.77
C PRO A 16 -1.39 9.93 -14.56
N PHE A 17 -1.04 8.83 -13.88
CA PHE A 17 -0.09 8.80 -12.76
C PHE A 17 -0.41 9.67 -11.52
N ALA A 18 -1.56 10.35 -11.48
CA ALA A 18 -1.92 11.23 -10.36
C ALA A 18 -2.47 10.50 -9.12
N ARG A 19 -2.79 9.21 -9.24
CA ARG A 19 -3.45 8.40 -8.21
C ARG A 19 -2.50 7.33 -7.71
N VAL A 20 -1.72 7.65 -6.67
CA VAL A 20 -0.69 6.76 -6.14
C VAL A 20 -0.82 6.71 -4.62
N ASN A 21 -0.95 5.50 -4.06
CA ASN A 21 -0.68 5.26 -2.65
C ASN A 21 0.79 4.87 -2.53
N HIS A 22 1.62 5.74 -1.93
CA HIS A 22 3.07 5.57 -1.86
C HIS A 22 3.60 5.49 -0.42
N ASN A 23 2.75 5.07 0.50
CA ASN A 23 3.08 4.96 1.91
C ASN A 23 4.03 3.78 2.15
N LYS A 24 5.06 3.96 2.98
CA LYS A 24 5.94 2.88 3.46
C LYS A 24 5.91 2.88 4.97
N TYR A 25 5.12 1.96 5.52
CA TYR A 25 5.08 1.71 6.96
C TYR A 25 4.93 0.22 7.21
N MET A 26 5.24 -0.17 8.44
CA MET A 26 4.93 -1.48 8.99
C MET A 26 4.35 -1.27 10.38
N VAL A 27 3.31 -2.01 10.71
CA VAL A 27 2.73 -2.01 12.05
C VAL A 27 2.77 -3.42 12.61
N THR A 28 3.22 -3.55 13.85
CA THR A 28 3.20 -4.79 14.63
C THR A 28 2.29 -4.61 15.83
N ASP A 29 2.11 -5.63 16.66
CA ASP A 29 1.31 -5.52 17.90
C ASP A 29 1.83 -4.46 18.88
N LYS A 30 3.11 -4.05 18.78
CA LYS A 30 3.75 -3.16 19.77
C LYS A 30 4.38 -1.91 19.18
N THR A 31 4.72 -1.92 17.89
CA THR A 31 5.51 -0.85 17.27
C THR A 31 4.96 -0.48 15.90
N ALA A 32 5.18 0.77 15.52
CA ALA A 32 5.02 1.21 14.14
C ALA A 32 6.36 1.69 13.59
N PHE A 33 6.64 1.31 12.36
CA PHE A 33 7.75 1.80 11.55
C PHE A 33 7.17 2.65 10.42
N ILE A 34 7.73 3.83 10.18
CA ILE A 34 7.43 4.68 9.03
C ILE A 34 8.75 5.03 8.38
N GLY A 35 8.87 4.87 7.07
CA GLY A 35 10.14 5.09 6.38
C GLY A 35 10.00 5.56 4.95
N THR A 36 11.17 5.64 4.31
CA THR A 36 11.33 6.08 2.91
C THR A 36 11.62 4.93 1.95
N SER A 37 12.07 3.78 2.49
CA SER A 37 12.46 2.62 1.71
C SER A 37 11.29 1.69 1.37
N ASN A 38 11.30 1.14 0.15
CA ASN A 38 10.45 0.00 -0.19
C ASN A 38 11.02 -1.29 0.44
N TRP A 39 10.18 -2.33 0.54
CA TRP A 39 10.59 -3.67 0.98
C TRP A 39 11.07 -4.54 -0.20
N SER A 40 11.99 -4.01 -1.00
CA SER A 40 12.64 -4.69 -2.12
C SER A 40 14.15 -4.75 -1.90
N ALA A 41 14.82 -5.79 -2.40
CA ALA A 41 16.21 -6.10 -2.06
C ALA A 41 17.19 -4.96 -2.40
N ASP A 42 16.98 -4.27 -3.51
CA ASP A 42 17.74 -3.10 -3.97
C ASP A 42 17.73 -1.94 -2.95
N TYR A 43 16.66 -1.78 -2.17
CA TYR A 43 16.59 -0.75 -1.13
C TYR A 43 17.41 -1.08 0.13
N PHE A 44 17.90 -2.32 0.28
CA PHE A 44 18.78 -2.72 1.38
C PHE A 44 20.27 -2.62 1.03
N ILE A 45 20.61 -2.62 -0.26
CA ILE A 45 21.99 -2.73 -0.73
C ILE A 45 22.45 -1.40 -1.34
N ASP A 46 21.59 -0.78 -2.16
CA ASP A 46 22.00 0.29 -3.07
C ASP A 46 21.35 1.65 -2.77
N THR A 47 20.40 1.69 -1.82
CA THR A 47 19.64 2.92 -1.51
C THR A 47 19.78 3.32 -0.04
N GLY A 48 20.16 4.57 0.19
CA GLY A 48 20.09 5.20 1.51
C GLY A 48 18.67 5.70 1.82
N GLY A 49 18.22 5.50 3.06
CA GLY A 49 16.90 5.95 3.51
C GLY A 49 16.89 6.30 5.00
N ILE A 50 15.79 6.93 5.42
CA ILE A 50 15.47 7.19 6.82
C ILE A 50 14.21 6.43 7.24
N GLY A 51 14.18 6.01 8.50
CA GLY A 51 13.03 5.39 9.14
C GLY A 51 12.86 5.88 10.58
N LEU A 52 11.61 5.99 11.00
CA LEU A 52 11.19 6.29 12.37
C LEU A 52 10.53 5.05 12.96
N ILE A 53 11.00 4.62 14.13
CA ILE A 53 10.38 3.56 14.92
C ILE A 53 9.68 4.20 16.11
N VAL A 54 8.37 3.96 16.22
CA VAL A 54 7.56 4.42 17.33
C VAL A 54 7.22 3.23 18.21
N ASN A 55 7.68 3.31 19.46
CA ASN A 55 7.43 2.34 20.53
C ASN A 55 6.99 3.11 21.77
N GLN A 56 5.68 3.33 21.90
CA GLN A 56 5.10 4.14 22.98
C GLN A 56 4.52 3.25 24.07
N ASN A 57 4.65 3.67 25.32
CA ASN A 57 3.84 3.14 26.42
C ASN A 57 2.48 3.86 26.42
N LYS A 58 1.39 3.15 26.76
CA LYS A 58 -0.03 3.51 26.55
C LYS A 58 -0.57 4.73 27.32
N THR A 59 0.22 5.77 27.57
CA THR A 59 -0.18 6.94 28.36
C THR A 59 -0.73 8.11 27.52
N GLN A 60 -0.62 8.07 26.19
CA GLN A 60 -1.09 9.11 25.25
C GLN A 60 -1.62 8.50 23.94
N ALA A 61 -2.13 9.36 23.03
CA ALA A 61 -2.58 8.97 21.69
C ALA A 61 -1.52 8.12 20.99
N ASP A 62 -1.89 6.88 20.71
CA ASP A 62 -0.97 5.84 20.26
C ASP A 62 -0.78 5.97 18.74
N VAL A 63 0.38 6.49 18.32
CA VAL A 63 0.73 6.61 16.89
C VAL A 63 0.75 5.23 16.24
N ARG A 64 1.11 4.18 16.97
CA ARG A 64 1.04 2.81 16.46
C ARG A 64 -0.40 2.43 16.13
N GLN A 65 -1.36 2.78 16.99
CA GLN A 65 -2.78 2.55 16.71
C GLN A 65 -3.25 3.34 15.50
N GLN A 66 -2.86 4.61 15.36
CA GLN A 66 -3.23 5.42 14.21
C GLN A 66 -2.71 4.84 12.89
N VAL A 67 -1.50 4.29 12.87
CA VAL A 67 -0.95 3.62 11.67
C VAL A 67 -1.71 2.32 11.37
N GLU A 68 -2.11 1.55 12.38
CA GLU A 68 -2.98 0.39 12.20
C GLU A 68 -4.35 0.80 11.64
N ASP A 69 -4.95 1.87 12.15
CA ASP A 69 -6.26 2.34 11.68
C ASP A 69 -6.21 2.76 10.21
N ILE A 70 -5.10 3.38 9.76
CA ILE A 70 -4.86 3.67 8.33
C ILE A 70 -4.78 2.38 7.52
N PHE A 71 -4.05 1.37 8.01
CA PHE A 71 -3.97 0.06 7.35
C PHE A 71 -5.34 -0.58 7.23
N LEU A 72 -6.10 -0.66 8.32
CA LEU A 72 -7.43 -1.29 8.35
C LEU A 72 -8.44 -0.54 7.49
N ARG A 73 -8.37 0.79 7.45
CA ARG A 73 -9.19 1.62 6.55
C ARG A 73 -8.98 1.24 5.09
N ASP A 74 -7.72 1.11 4.66
CA ASP A 74 -7.39 0.80 3.27
C ASP A 74 -7.68 -0.68 2.97
N TRP A 75 -7.30 -1.58 3.88
CA TRP A 75 -7.46 -3.03 3.73
C TRP A 75 -8.92 -3.48 3.64
N ASN A 76 -9.81 -2.86 4.41
CA ASN A 76 -11.24 -3.15 4.44
C ASN A 76 -12.08 -2.21 3.56
N SER A 77 -11.43 -1.36 2.75
CA SER A 77 -12.10 -0.40 1.88
C SER A 77 -12.92 -1.08 0.78
N ASN A 78 -13.99 -0.42 0.31
CA ASN A 78 -14.68 -0.79 -0.94
C ASN A 78 -13.79 -0.63 -2.19
N TYR A 79 -12.63 0.02 -2.05
CA TYR A 79 -11.63 0.18 -3.12
C TYR A 79 -10.47 -0.82 -2.99
N SER A 80 -10.65 -1.86 -2.17
CA SER A 80 -9.70 -2.94 -2.00
C SER A 80 -10.18 -4.21 -2.71
N THR A 81 -9.31 -4.81 -3.51
CA THR A 81 -9.58 -6.06 -4.25
C THR A 81 -8.74 -7.20 -3.68
N ASN A 82 -9.20 -8.45 -3.75
CA ASN A 82 -8.37 -9.57 -3.31
C ASN A 82 -7.13 -9.71 -4.22
N ILE A 83 -5.96 -9.98 -3.63
CA ILE A 83 -4.73 -10.14 -4.41
C ILE A 83 -4.82 -11.31 -5.40
N TRP A 84 -5.58 -12.34 -5.07
CA TRP A 84 -5.78 -13.49 -5.95
C TRP A 84 -6.55 -13.10 -7.22
N ASP A 85 -7.45 -12.12 -7.15
CA ASP A 85 -8.20 -11.64 -8.32
C ASP A 85 -7.28 -10.98 -9.37
N PHE A 86 -6.15 -10.41 -8.94
CA PHE A 86 -5.14 -9.86 -9.85
C PHE A 86 -4.38 -10.94 -10.62
N HIS A 87 -4.08 -12.07 -9.96
CA HIS A 87 -3.41 -13.19 -10.62
C HIS A 87 -4.27 -13.74 -11.76
N PHE A 88 -5.56 -13.93 -11.52
CA PHE A 88 -6.48 -14.46 -12.54
C PHE A 88 -6.76 -13.46 -13.68
N LYS A 89 -6.86 -12.16 -13.41
CA LYS A 89 -7.01 -11.14 -14.46
C LYS A 89 -5.79 -11.06 -15.39
N ARG A 90 -4.59 -11.26 -14.87
CA ARG A 90 -3.34 -11.23 -15.65
C ARG A 90 -3.22 -12.43 -16.59
N HIS A 91 -3.57 -13.63 -16.13
CA HIS A 91 -3.57 -14.82 -17.00
C HIS A 91 -4.64 -14.73 -18.08
N TYR A 92 -5.87 -14.35 -17.72
CA TYR A 92 -6.93 -14.12 -18.71
C TYR A 92 -6.54 -13.11 -19.79
N LYS A 93 -5.89 -11.99 -19.44
CA LYS A 93 -5.44 -11.02 -20.45
C LYS A 93 -4.30 -11.53 -21.33
N ASN A 94 -3.41 -12.36 -20.80
CA ASN A 94 -2.28 -12.89 -21.56
C ASN A 94 -2.69 -14.01 -22.52
N ASP A 95 -3.70 -14.82 -22.16
CA ASP A 95 -4.20 -15.92 -22.99
C ASP A 95 -4.94 -15.43 -24.26
N TYR A 96 -5.44 -14.19 -24.28
CA TYR A 96 -6.04 -13.57 -25.47
C TYR A 96 -5.05 -12.79 -26.35
N HIS A 97 -3.78 -12.67 -25.95
CA HIS A 97 -2.74 -12.00 -26.74
C HIS A 97 -1.75 -12.98 -27.40
N SER A 98 -1.94 -14.30 -27.26
CA SER A 98 -1.16 -15.32 -27.98
C SER A 98 -1.85 -15.91 -29.21
N GLU A 99 -3.01 -15.38 -29.63
CA GLU A 99 -3.75 -15.84 -30.82
C GLU A 99 -4.00 -14.74 -31.87
N LEU A 100 -3.04 -13.82 -32.06
CA LEU A 100 -2.96 -12.96 -33.25
C LEU A 100 -1.52 -12.84 -33.75
#